data_AF-A0A453Z291-F1
#
_entry.id   AF-A0A453Z291-F1
#
_cell.length_a   1.000
_cell.length_b   1.000
_cell.length_c   1.000
_cell.angle_alpha   90.00
_cell.angle_beta   90.00
_cell.angle_gamma   90.00
#
_symmetry.space_group_name_H-M   'P 1'
#
loop_
_entity.id
_entity.type
_entity.pdbx_description
1 polymer ?
#
loop_
_entity_poly.entity_id
_entity_poly.type
_entity_poly.pdbx_seq_one_letter_code
_entity_poly.pdbx_strand_id
1 'polypeptide(L)'
;MGDEWSRARGGGGRCAKRSRFDQQFDAEFGPSAVTSTTRFIDILDQLDTKVESLRKEAMVLRDKKDFLAMSVDLLKNNEYLSGLNENEREEIDCYVQRISSRLGTVELNVCTVRDQAQEDSLHHVNSLIDLIIASADPVISRQKCQQYLNACSTTDTSVYTDVDPHTVCTDKKFESVLLGCTLDDQKTIKKRLQALLVYLTQQTIVH
;
A
#
# COMPACT_ATOMS: atom_id res chain seq x y z
N MET A 1 -47.78 9.12 69.61
CA MET A 1 -46.82 8.81 70.69
C MET A 1 -46.36 7.39 70.44
N GLY A 2 -45.16 7.06 69.97
CA GLY A 2 -43.92 7.70 69.51
C GLY A 2 -43.10 6.52 68.93
N ASP A 3 -41.94 6.62 68.32
CA ASP A 3 -41.14 7.70 67.80
C ASP A 3 -40.24 7.07 66.72
N GLU A 4 -39.72 7.97 65.91
CA GLU A 4 -38.86 7.86 64.74
C GLU A 4 -37.43 7.32 65.05
N TRP A 5 -36.69 6.99 63.97
CA TRP A 5 -35.21 6.90 63.83
C TRP A 5 -34.49 5.52 63.86
N SER A 6 -34.13 5.02 62.66
CA SER A 6 -32.73 4.79 62.20
C SER A 6 -32.73 4.06 60.83
N ARG A 7 -32.68 4.76 59.68
CA ARG A 7 -31.52 5.28 58.91
C ARG A 7 -30.58 4.23 58.24
N ALA A 8 -30.76 4.12 56.92
CA ALA A 8 -29.75 4.09 55.83
C ALA A 8 -28.82 2.87 55.56
N ARG A 9 -28.87 2.38 54.31
CA ARG A 9 -27.80 2.22 53.28
C ARG A 9 -28.44 1.39 52.13
N GLY A 10 -28.46 1.76 50.85
CA GLY A 10 -27.44 2.42 50.04
C GLY A 10 -27.08 1.44 48.92
N GLY A 11 -27.52 1.70 47.69
CA GLY A 11 -27.28 0.79 46.55
C GLY A 11 -27.79 1.33 45.21
N GLY A 12 -27.59 2.63 44.96
CA GLY A 12 -27.72 3.17 43.61
C GLY A 12 -26.67 2.53 42.72
N GLY A 13 -27.04 1.46 42.02
CA GLY A 13 -26.28 0.91 40.92
C GLY A 13 -26.25 1.95 39.81
N ARG A 14 -25.21 2.78 39.79
CA ARG A 14 -24.84 3.57 38.62
C ARG A 14 -24.73 2.58 37.46
N CYS A 15 -25.72 2.54 36.59
CA CYS A 15 -25.60 1.89 35.30
C CYS A 15 -24.50 2.66 34.56
N ALA A 16 -23.27 2.14 34.61
CA ALA A 16 -22.16 2.70 33.88
C ALA A 16 -22.59 2.70 32.41
N LYS A 17 -22.72 3.89 31.82
CA LYS A 17 -23.04 4.02 30.39
C LYS A 17 -21.92 3.30 29.63
N ARG A 18 -22.21 2.12 29.08
CA ARG A 18 -21.29 1.35 28.24
C ARG A 18 -20.72 2.27 27.16
N SER A 19 -19.40 2.23 26.97
CA SER A 19 -18.74 3.09 25.99
C SER A 19 -19.27 2.81 24.59
N ARG A 20 -19.25 3.83 23.71
CA ARG A 20 -19.55 3.64 22.28
C ARG A 20 -18.60 2.61 21.66
N PHE A 21 -17.38 2.54 22.17
CA PHE A 21 -16.42 1.51 21.81
C PHE A 21 -16.93 0.11 22.19
N ASP A 22 -17.40 -0.09 23.42
CA ASP A 22 -17.90 -1.39 23.90
C ASP A 22 -19.11 -1.85 23.08
N GLN A 23 -19.99 -0.93 22.69
CA GLN A 23 -21.16 -1.23 21.87
C GLN A 23 -20.78 -1.64 20.45
N GLN A 24 -19.78 -0.96 19.86
CA GLN A 24 -19.30 -1.29 18.53
C GLN A 24 -18.48 -2.59 18.51
N PHE A 25 -17.70 -2.84 19.56
CA PHE A 25 -16.97 -4.09 19.74
C PHE A 25 -17.92 -5.27 19.94
N ASP A 26 -18.95 -5.16 20.79
CA ASP A 26 -19.95 -6.22 20.98
C ASP A 26 -20.79 -6.46 19.72
N ALA A 27 -21.10 -5.41 18.94
CA ALA A 27 -21.82 -5.55 17.68
C ALA A 27 -21.00 -6.29 16.61
N GLU A 28 -19.68 -6.08 16.59
CA GLU A 28 -18.79 -6.70 15.61
C GLU A 28 -18.24 -8.07 16.07
N PHE A 29 -18.04 -8.27 17.37
CA PHE A 29 -17.31 -9.42 17.96
C PHE A 29 -18.08 -10.11 19.11
N GLY A 30 -19.40 -9.93 19.15
CA GLY A 30 -20.30 -10.44 20.19
C GLY A 30 -20.26 -11.97 20.39
N PRO A 31 -20.89 -12.48 21.45
CA PRO A 31 -20.77 -13.89 21.83
C PRO A 31 -21.36 -14.84 20.79
N SER A 32 -20.55 -15.81 20.37
CA SER A 32 -20.95 -17.00 19.61
C SER A 32 -20.73 -18.26 20.48
N ALA A 33 -21.51 -19.30 20.24
CA ALA A 33 -21.58 -20.53 21.04
C ALA A 33 -20.38 -21.50 20.87
N VAL A 34 -19.22 -20.99 20.44
CA VAL A 34 -18.01 -21.76 20.13
C VAL A 34 -17.03 -21.69 21.30
N THR A 35 -16.14 -22.69 21.44
CA THR A 35 -15.10 -22.70 22.47
C THR A 35 -14.31 -21.37 22.50
N SER A 36 -13.90 -20.93 23.69
CA SER A 36 -13.29 -19.60 23.86
C SER A 36 -12.11 -19.38 22.92
N THR A 37 -11.25 -20.39 22.74
CA THR A 37 -10.07 -20.32 21.86
C THR A 37 -10.43 -20.13 20.39
N THR A 38 -11.39 -20.91 19.85
CA THR A 38 -11.82 -20.75 18.45
C THR A 38 -12.40 -19.36 18.21
N ARG A 39 -13.24 -18.88 19.15
CA ARG A 39 -13.78 -17.52 19.08
C ARG A 39 -12.67 -16.46 19.08
N PHE A 40 -11.63 -16.63 19.89
CA PHE A 40 -10.51 -15.68 19.89
C PHE A 40 -9.74 -15.69 18.57
N ILE A 41 -9.51 -16.85 17.97
CA ILE A 41 -8.89 -16.96 16.65
C ILE A 41 -9.74 -16.23 15.59
N ASP A 42 -11.05 -16.48 15.57
CA ASP A 42 -11.95 -15.82 14.62
C ASP A 42 -11.96 -14.29 14.78
N ILE A 43 -11.84 -13.78 16.01
CA ILE A 43 -11.74 -12.34 16.28
C ILE A 43 -10.39 -11.80 15.77
N LEU A 44 -9.29 -12.52 15.99
CA LEU A 44 -7.97 -12.12 15.52
C LEU A 44 -7.92 -12.07 13.98
N ASP A 45 -8.48 -13.06 13.29
CA ASP A 45 -8.55 -13.10 11.83
C ASP A 45 -9.40 -11.95 11.27
N GLN A 46 -10.50 -11.61 11.94
CA GLN A 46 -11.32 -10.45 11.58
C GLN A 46 -10.59 -9.13 11.80
N LEU A 47 -9.82 -9.00 12.88
CA LEU A 47 -8.99 -7.82 13.15
C LEU A 47 -7.89 -7.68 12.09
N ASP A 48 -7.22 -8.78 11.73
CA ASP A 48 -6.20 -8.80 10.70
C ASP A 48 -6.77 -8.35 9.34
N THR A 49 -7.94 -8.87 8.97
CA THR A 49 -8.67 -8.46 7.76
C THR A 49 -8.98 -6.96 7.76
N LYS A 50 -9.40 -6.39 8.90
CA LYS A 50 -9.68 -4.96 9.04
C LYS A 50 -8.41 -4.11 8.97
N VAL A 51 -7.31 -4.57 9.56
CA VAL A 51 -6.00 -3.91 9.45
C VAL A 51 -5.57 -3.89 7.98
N GLU A 52 -5.72 -4.99 7.25
CA GLU A 52 -5.37 -5.05 5.83
C GLU A 52 -6.27 -4.15 4.96
N SER A 53 -7.56 -4.02 5.27
CA SER A 53 -8.45 -3.03 4.63
C SER A 53 -7.97 -1.60 4.87
N LEU A 54 -7.66 -1.28 6.13
CA LEU A 54 -7.15 0.05 6.51
C LEU A 54 -5.82 0.37 5.80
N ARG A 55 -4.91 -0.61 5.70
CA ARG A 55 -3.64 -0.47 4.95
C ARG A 55 -3.91 -0.12 3.49
N LYS A 56 -4.80 -0.85 2.81
CA LYS A 56 -5.18 -0.59 1.41
C LYS A 56 -5.79 0.80 1.23
N GLU A 57 -6.71 1.20 2.11
CA GLU A 57 -7.33 2.53 2.07
C GLU A 57 -6.30 3.65 2.29
N ALA A 58 -5.38 3.47 3.25
CA ALA A 58 -4.29 4.41 3.50
C ALA A 58 -3.32 4.51 2.31
N MET A 59 -3.03 3.41 1.60
CA MET A 59 -2.25 3.45 0.36
C MET A 59 -2.97 4.26 -0.74
N VAL A 60 -4.28 4.08 -0.91
CA VAL A 60 -5.06 4.88 -1.88
C VAL A 60 -5.05 6.38 -1.53
N LEU A 61 -5.15 6.72 -0.24
CA LEU A 61 -5.06 8.11 0.21
C LEU A 61 -3.66 8.69 -0.01
N ARG A 62 -2.61 7.88 0.12
CA ARG A 62 -1.23 8.26 -0.19
C ARG A 62 -1.08 8.56 -1.69
N ASP A 63 -1.56 7.68 -2.57
CA ASP A 63 -1.51 7.90 -4.01
C ASP A 63 -2.25 9.19 -4.42
N LYS A 64 -3.40 9.47 -3.80
CA LYS A 64 -4.14 10.73 -4.02
C LYS A 64 -3.36 11.96 -3.55
N LYS A 65 -2.66 11.88 -2.42
CA LYS A 65 -1.78 12.94 -1.93
C LYS A 65 -0.64 13.18 -2.92
N ASP A 66 0.02 12.12 -3.39
CA ASP A 66 1.13 12.20 -4.33
C ASP A 66 0.68 12.80 -5.68
N PHE A 67 -0.51 12.43 -6.16
CA PHE A 67 -1.12 13.03 -7.34
C PHE A 67 -1.39 14.53 -7.18
N LEU A 68 -1.92 14.96 -6.03
CA LEU A 68 -2.14 16.38 -5.73
C LEU A 68 -0.80 17.15 -5.65
N ALA A 69 0.21 16.56 -5.03
CA ALA A 69 1.54 17.17 -4.96
C ALA A 69 2.13 17.38 -6.36
N MET A 70 2.07 16.34 -7.20
CA MET A 70 2.48 16.42 -8.61
C MET A 70 1.70 17.49 -9.38
N SER A 71 0.39 17.58 -9.18
CA SER A 71 -0.45 18.60 -9.84
C SER A 71 -0.07 20.02 -9.44
N VAL A 72 0.25 20.26 -8.16
CA VAL A 72 0.72 21.55 -7.67
C VAL A 72 2.08 21.90 -8.26
N ASP A 73 2.98 20.93 -8.39
CA ASP A 73 4.30 21.17 -8.99
C ASP A 73 4.23 21.38 -10.51
N LEU A 74 3.31 20.72 -11.22
CA LEU A 74 3.04 21.00 -12.63
C LEU A 74 2.52 22.43 -12.83
N LEU A 75 1.68 22.93 -11.91
CA LEU A 75 1.20 24.31 -11.95
C LEU A 75 2.35 25.31 -11.75
N LYS A 76 3.22 25.07 -10.76
CA LYS A 76 4.39 25.92 -10.47
C LYS A 76 5.35 26.08 -11.65
N ASN A 77 5.54 25.00 -12.40
CA ASN A 77 6.51 24.95 -13.50
C ASN A 77 5.85 25.23 -14.86
N ASN A 78 4.62 25.71 -14.87
CA ASN A 78 3.87 25.90 -16.10
C ASN A 78 4.39 27.13 -16.88
N GLU A 79 4.63 26.96 -18.18
CA GLU A 79 5.14 28.01 -19.06
C GLU A 79 4.23 29.24 -19.13
N TYR A 80 2.92 29.09 -18.92
CA TYR A 80 1.98 30.23 -18.88
C TYR A 80 2.27 31.20 -17.72
N LEU A 81 2.98 30.78 -16.66
CA LEU A 81 3.41 31.68 -15.58
C LEU A 81 4.51 32.65 -16.01
N SER A 82 5.24 32.35 -17.10
CA SER A 82 6.30 33.23 -17.62
C SER A 82 5.76 34.48 -18.33
N GLY A 83 4.48 34.47 -18.74
CA GLY A 83 3.80 35.59 -19.39
C GLY A 83 3.15 36.58 -18.42
N LEU A 84 3.19 36.30 -17.11
CA LEU A 84 2.58 37.11 -16.08
C LEU A 84 3.51 38.22 -15.60
N ASN A 85 2.92 39.33 -15.14
CA ASN A 85 3.69 40.35 -14.46
C ASN A 85 4.06 39.92 -13.02
N GLU A 86 4.95 40.68 -12.39
CA GLU A 86 5.50 40.35 -11.06
C GLU A 86 4.41 40.21 -9.99
N ASN A 87 3.43 41.11 -9.95
CA ASN A 87 2.35 41.08 -8.98
C ASN A 87 1.44 39.84 -9.15
N GLU A 88 1.09 39.51 -10.40
CA GLU A 88 0.29 38.32 -10.72
C GLU A 88 1.03 37.03 -10.33
N ARG A 89 2.35 37.01 -10.55
CA ARG A 89 3.19 35.87 -10.19
C ARG A 89 3.30 35.68 -8.68
N GLU A 90 3.53 36.77 -7.93
CA GLU A 90 3.57 36.73 -6.47
C GLU A 90 2.25 36.25 -5.86
N GLU A 91 1.12 36.70 -6.41
CA GLU A 91 -0.21 36.25 -5.96
C GLU A 91 -0.40 34.75 -6.19
N ILE A 92 -0.04 34.24 -7.37
CA ILE A 92 -0.12 32.81 -7.68
C ILE A 92 0.81 32.00 -6.77
N ASP A 93 2.05 32.45 -6.57
CA ASP A 93 3.01 31.78 -5.69
C ASP A 93 2.49 31.70 -4.25
N CYS A 94 1.82 32.74 -3.75
CA CYS A 94 1.16 32.70 -2.44
C CYS A 94 0.05 31.62 -2.39
N TYR A 95 -0.78 31.51 -3.43
CA TYR A 95 -1.83 30.48 -3.48
C TYR A 95 -1.23 29.08 -3.51
N VAL A 96 -0.22 28.87 -4.33
CA VAL A 96 0.51 27.61 -4.46
C VAL A 96 1.14 27.21 -3.14
N GLN A 97 1.88 28.12 -2.48
CA GLN A 97 2.50 27.85 -1.18
C GLN A 97 1.45 27.46 -0.13
N ARG A 98 0.32 28.16 -0.10
CA ARG A 98 -0.79 27.84 0.81
C ARG A 98 -1.36 26.45 0.56
N ILE A 99 -1.52 26.03 -0.70
CA ILE A 99 -2.00 24.70 -1.06
C ILE A 99 -0.95 23.65 -0.66
N SER A 100 0.33 23.85 -1.01
CA SER A 100 1.43 22.95 -0.63
C SER A 100 1.51 22.79 0.90
N SER A 101 1.39 23.87 1.67
CA SER A 101 1.41 23.83 3.14
C SER A 101 0.27 22.96 3.71
N ARG A 102 -0.96 23.15 3.21
CA ARG A 102 -2.12 22.35 3.63
C ARG A 102 -2.01 20.89 3.22
N LEU A 103 -1.47 20.61 2.04
CA LEU A 103 -1.23 19.23 1.60
C LEU A 103 -0.14 18.56 2.46
N GLY A 104 0.85 19.34 2.90
CA GLY A 104 1.92 18.89 3.78
C GLY A 104 1.44 18.36 5.14
N THR A 105 0.30 18.83 5.65
CA THR A 105 -0.26 18.35 6.92
C THR A 105 -0.89 16.96 6.83
N VAL A 106 -1.07 16.41 5.62
CA VAL A 106 -1.61 15.06 5.41
C VAL A 106 -0.46 14.06 5.48
N GLU A 107 -0.26 13.42 6.64
CA GLU A 107 0.78 12.42 6.86
C GLU A 107 0.19 11.01 6.85
N LEU A 108 0.69 10.15 5.96
CA LEU A 108 0.29 8.75 5.83
C LEU A 108 1.53 7.89 5.80
N ASN A 109 1.66 6.98 6.77
CA ASN A 109 2.76 6.04 6.83
C ASN A 109 2.23 4.61 6.80
N VAL A 110 2.44 3.93 5.68
CA VAL A 110 2.17 2.50 5.52
C VAL A 110 3.49 1.84 5.14
N CYS A 111 4.02 1.04 6.05
CA CYS A 111 5.26 0.29 5.83
C CYS A 111 4.96 -1.17 5.53
N THR A 112 5.77 -1.74 4.64
CA THR A 112 5.92 -3.20 4.53
C THR A 112 6.86 -3.64 5.64
N VAL A 113 6.38 -4.47 6.55
CA VAL A 113 7.21 -5.05 7.61
C VAL A 113 8.00 -6.20 7.01
N ARG A 114 9.31 -6.21 7.20
CA ARG A 114 10.21 -7.24 6.68
C ARG A 114 11.11 -7.78 7.77
N ASP A 115 11.43 -9.07 7.67
CA ASP A 115 12.58 -9.64 8.36
C ASP A 115 13.87 -9.46 7.54
N GLN A 116 15.01 -9.85 8.12
CA GLN A 116 16.31 -9.72 7.46
C GLN A 116 16.40 -10.51 6.15
N ALA A 117 15.83 -11.72 6.12
CA ALA A 117 15.88 -12.57 4.93
C ALA A 117 15.06 -11.96 3.78
N GLN A 118 13.90 -11.39 4.10
CA GLN A 118 13.05 -10.67 3.14
C GLN A 118 13.73 -9.42 2.59
N GLU A 119 14.45 -8.67 3.43
CA GLU A 119 15.21 -7.49 2.99
C GLU A 119 16.40 -7.88 2.09
N ASP A 120 17.12 -8.96 2.43
CA ASP A 120 18.21 -9.49 1.60
C ASP A 120 17.69 -9.97 0.23
N SER A 121 16.55 -10.67 0.21
CA SER A 121 15.84 -11.05 -1.01
C SER A 121 15.45 -9.84 -1.84
N LEU A 122 14.85 -8.80 -1.24
CA LEU A 122 14.47 -7.58 -1.94
C LEU A 122 15.67 -6.86 -2.54
N HIS A 123 16.77 -6.75 -1.79
CA HIS A 123 18.02 -6.17 -2.27
C HIS A 123 18.57 -6.93 -3.48
N HIS A 124 18.53 -8.26 -3.45
CA HIS A 124 18.99 -9.09 -4.56
C HIS A 124 18.05 -8.96 -5.77
N VAL A 125 16.72 -8.88 -5.59
CA VAL A 125 15.79 -8.57 -6.69
C VAL A 125 16.15 -7.23 -7.34
N ASN A 126 16.36 -6.18 -6.53
CA ASN A 126 16.71 -4.86 -7.05
C ASN A 126 18.02 -4.89 -7.85
N SER A 127 19.03 -5.59 -7.34
CA SER A 127 20.30 -5.78 -8.06
C SER A 127 20.11 -6.47 -9.42
N LEU A 128 19.22 -7.48 -9.51
CA LEU A 128 18.90 -8.14 -10.78
C LEU A 128 18.20 -7.20 -11.77
N ILE A 129 17.30 -6.33 -11.28
CA ILE A 129 16.65 -5.32 -12.12
C ILE A 129 17.66 -4.28 -12.61
N ASP A 130 18.59 -3.86 -11.76
CA ASP A 130 19.60 -2.87 -12.13
C ASP A 130 20.55 -3.41 -13.21
N LEU A 131 20.80 -4.73 -13.26
CA LEU A 131 21.53 -5.36 -14.37
C LEU A 131 20.79 -5.26 -15.71
N ILE A 132 19.45 -5.29 -15.72
CA ILE A 132 18.65 -5.07 -16.93
C ILE A 132 18.79 -3.62 -17.39
N ILE A 133 18.72 -2.68 -16.46
CA ILE A 133 18.82 -1.25 -16.74
C ILE A 133 20.21 -0.88 -17.24
N ALA A 134 21.26 -1.49 -16.69
CA ALA A 134 22.66 -1.25 -17.07
C ALA A 134 23.09 -1.97 -18.36
N SER A 135 22.30 -2.91 -18.88
CA SER A 135 22.64 -3.65 -20.09
C SER A 135 22.60 -2.74 -21.32
N ALA A 136 23.67 -2.79 -22.11
CA ALA A 136 23.86 -1.98 -23.31
C ALA A 136 23.03 -2.46 -24.52
N ASP A 137 22.44 -3.65 -24.44
CA ASP A 137 21.61 -4.24 -25.50
C ASP A 137 20.12 -4.15 -25.12
N PRO A 138 19.34 -3.25 -25.77
CA PRO A 138 17.92 -3.07 -25.47
C PRO A 138 17.08 -4.32 -25.74
N VAL A 139 17.46 -5.17 -26.70
CA VAL A 139 16.74 -6.39 -27.06
C VAL A 139 16.92 -7.44 -25.96
N ILE A 140 18.16 -7.62 -25.48
CA ILE A 140 18.45 -8.54 -24.37
C ILE A 140 17.78 -8.03 -23.09
N SER A 141 17.87 -6.74 -22.79
CA SER A 141 17.22 -6.14 -21.61
C SER A 141 15.71 -6.36 -21.64
N ARG A 142 15.06 -6.14 -22.79
CA ARG A 142 13.62 -6.36 -22.97
C ARG A 142 13.25 -7.83 -22.75
N GLN A 143 14.00 -8.76 -23.36
CA GLN A 143 13.76 -10.20 -23.20
C GLN A 143 13.93 -10.64 -21.74
N LYS A 144 14.95 -10.13 -21.04
CA LYS A 144 15.20 -10.42 -19.63
C LYS A 144 14.11 -9.87 -18.73
N CYS A 145 13.67 -8.64 -18.98
CA CYS A 145 12.55 -8.03 -18.28
C CYS A 145 11.26 -8.84 -18.44
N GLN A 146 11.00 -9.37 -19.65
CA GLN A 146 9.86 -10.26 -19.90
C GLN A 146 9.97 -11.56 -19.10
N GLN A 147 11.16 -12.19 -19.04
CA GLN A 147 11.38 -13.40 -18.23
C GLN A 147 11.13 -13.17 -16.74
N TYR A 148 11.51 -12.00 -16.21
CA TYR A 148 11.25 -11.62 -14.82
C TYR A 148 9.76 -11.37 -14.58
N LEU A 149 9.08 -10.71 -15.53
CA LEU A 149 7.63 -10.47 -15.43
C LEU A 149 6.82 -11.77 -15.48
N ASN A 150 7.26 -12.74 -16.28
CA ASN A 150 6.69 -14.09 -16.31
C ASN A 150 6.83 -14.79 -14.95
N ALA A 151 7.97 -14.63 -14.27
CA ALA A 151 8.18 -15.15 -12.91
C ALA A 151 7.34 -14.44 -11.84
N CYS A 152 6.90 -13.20 -12.06
CA CYS A 152 5.90 -12.54 -11.20
C CYS A 152 4.46 -13.02 -11.45
N SER A 153 4.24 -13.86 -12.46
CA SER A 153 2.92 -14.38 -12.83
C SER A 153 2.71 -15.84 -12.42
N THR A 154 3.79 -16.58 -12.09
CA THR A 154 3.71 -17.93 -11.48
C THR A 154 3.11 -17.89 -10.07
N THR A 155 3.17 -16.74 -9.39
CA THR A 155 2.54 -16.50 -8.09
C THR A 155 1.03 -16.20 -8.16
N ASP A 156 0.50 -15.84 -9.33
CA ASP A 156 -0.94 -15.72 -9.56
C ASP A 156 -1.46 -17.07 -10.11
N THR A 157 -1.90 -17.98 -9.22
CA THR A 157 -2.33 -19.35 -9.57
C THR A 157 -3.55 -19.43 -10.52
N SER A 158 -4.13 -18.30 -10.95
CA SER A 158 -5.32 -18.23 -11.79
C SER A 158 -5.09 -18.09 -13.30
N VAL A 159 -3.84 -18.01 -13.78
CA VAL A 159 -3.54 -17.59 -15.17
C VAL A 159 -3.10 -18.73 -16.11
N TYR A 160 -3.04 -19.98 -15.64
CA TYR A 160 -2.56 -21.12 -16.45
C TYR A 160 -3.64 -21.88 -17.23
N THR A 161 -4.68 -21.22 -17.73
CA THR A 161 -5.76 -21.93 -18.46
C THR A 161 -5.62 -21.96 -19.98
N ASP A 162 -4.66 -21.26 -20.62
CA ASP A 162 -4.63 -21.23 -22.10
C ASP A 162 -3.25 -21.03 -22.78
N VAL A 163 -2.14 -21.11 -22.05
CA VAL A 163 -0.79 -20.94 -22.63
C VAL A 163 0.09 -22.15 -22.34
N ASP A 164 0.64 -22.76 -23.39
CA ASP A 164 1.54 -23.92 -23.30
C ASP A 164 2.72 -23.61 -22.36
N PRO A 165 2.89 -24.34 -21.23
CA PRO A 165 3.96 -24.11 -20.25
C PRO A 165 5.37 -24.12 -20.85
N HIS A 166 5.55 -24.75 -22.01
CA HIS A 166 6.84 -24.79 -22.72
C HIS A 166 7.18 -23.50 -23.49
N THR A 167 6.20 -22.60 -23.70
CA THR A 167 6.42 -21.34 -24.44
C THR A 167 6.75 -20.13 -23.55
N VAL A 168 6.51 -20.21 -22.24
CA VAL A 168 6.78 -19.11 -21.31
C VAL A 168 8.15 -19.30 -20.64
N CYS A 169 9.18 -18.68 -21.21
CA CYS A 169 10.50 -18.64 -20.58
C CYS A 169 10.46 -17.80 -19.30
N THR A 170 10.76 -18.41 -18.15
CA THR A 170 10.87 -17.77 -16.84
C THR A 170 12.32 -17.81 -16.36
N ASP A 171 12.76 -16.77 -15.65
CA ASP A 171 14.07 -16.80 -15.00
C ASP A 171 13.95 -17.43 -13.60
N LYS A 172 14.47 -18.64 -13.44
CA LYS A 172 14.39 -19.41 -12.19
C LYS A 172 15.21 -18.81 -11.05
N LYS A 173 16.30 -18.10 -11.36
CA LYS A 173 17.09 -17.40 -10.34
C LYS A 173 16.27 -16.23 -9.78
N PHE A 174 15.70 -15.42 -10.65
CA PHE A 174 14.83 -14.31 -10.26
C PHE A 174 13.60 -14.80 -9.50
N GLU A 175 12.91 -15.83 -10.01
CA GLU A 175 11.75 -16.43 -9.35
C GLU A 175 12.06 -16.86 -7.91
N SER A 176 13.18 -17.58 -7.70
CA SER A 176 13.59 -18.04 -6.38
C SER A 176 13.85 -16.89 -5.40
N VAL A 177 14.45 -15.79 -5.87
CA VAL A 177 14.75 -14.62 -5.02
C VAL A 177 13.47 -13.83 -4.75
N LEU A 178 12.59 -13.69 -5.75
CA LEU A 178 11.29 -13.02 -5.66
C LEU A 178 10.38 -13.69 -4.62
N LEU A 179 10.34 -15.02 -4.56
CA LEU A 179 9.56 -15.78 -3.57
C LEU A 179 10.01 -15.53 -2.12
N GLY A 180 11.25 -15.10 -1.91
CA GLY A 180 11.74 -14.68 -0.58
C GLY A 180 11.26 -13.30 -0.16
N CYS A 181 10.67 -12.51 -1.05
CA CYS A 181 10.13 -11.18 -0.73
C CYS A 181 8.70 -11.27 -0.17
N THR A 182 8.23 -10.21 0.50
CA THR A 182 6.82 -10.11 0.92
C THR A 182 5.88 -10.04 -0.29
N LEU A 183 4.61 -10.41 -0.10
CA LEU A 183 3.60 -10.30 -1.18
C LEU A 183 3.42 -8.86 -1.67
N ASP A 184 3.58 -7.86 -0.80
CA ASP A 184 3.50 -6.44 -1.18
C ASP A 184 4.68 -6.03 -2.06
N ASP A 185 5.89 -6.52 -1.75
CA ASP A 185 7.06 -6.29 -2.58
C ASP A 185 6.91 -6.96 -3.95
N GLN A 186 6.46 -8.21 -3.99
CA GLN A 186 6.25 -8.93 -5.25
C GLN A 186 5.28 -8.18 -6.19
N LYS A 187 4.18 -7.64 -5.65
CA LYS A 187 3.24 -6.79 -6.40
C LYS A 187 3.90 -5.50 -6.89
N THR A 188 4.71 -4.87 -6.05
CA THR A 188 5.40 -3.61 -6.36
C THR A 188 6.48 -3.82 -7.44
N ILE A 189 7.25 -4.91 -7.33
CA ILE A 189 8.25 -5.34 -8.30
C ILE A 189 7.58 -5.65 -9.66
N LYS A 190 6.45 -6.37 -9.67
CA LYS A 190 5.67 -6.64 -10.89
C LYS A 190 5.28 -5.34 -11.60
N LYS A 191 4.74 -4.35 -10.88
CA LYS A 191 4.41 -3.03 -11.44
C LYS A 191 5.65 -2.30 -11.99
N ARG A 192 6.78 -2.35 -11.27
CA ARG A 192 8.05 -1.76 -11.73
C ARG A 192 8.53 -2.41 -13.03
N LEU A 193 8.48 -3.73 -13.12
CA LEU A 193 8.85 -4.47 -14.33
C LEU A 193 7.91 -4.19 -15.51
N GLN A 194 6.60 -4.06 -15.28
CA GLN A 194 5.65 -3.66 -16.32
C GLN A 194 6.00 -2.29 -16.92
N ALA A 195 6.25 -1.30 -16.06
CA ALA A 195 6.65 0.03 -16.51
C ALA A 195 8.00 0.01 -17.27
N LEU A 196 8.97 -0.74 -16.76
CA LEU A 196 10.28 -0.90 -17.40
C LEU A 196 10.17 -1.58 -18.78
N LEU A 197 9.32 -2.60 -18.90
CA LEU A 197 9.09 -3.30 -20.17
C LEU A 197 8.49 -2.38 -21.23
N VAL A 198 7.54 -1.51 -20.86
CA VAL A 198 6.97 -0.50 -21.77
C VAL A 198 8.08 0.41 -22.30
N TYR A 199 8.96 0.90 -21.42
CA TYR A 199 10.10 1.73 -21.80
C TYR A 199 11.07 1.01 -22.74
N LEU A 200 11.49 -0.21 -22.39
CA LEU A 200 12.41 -1.00 -23.20
C LEU A 200 11.83 -1.35 -24.58
N THR A 201 10.52 -1.61 -24.64
CA THR A 201 9.83 -1.87 -25.91
C THR A 201 9.91 -0.65 -26.85
N GLN A 202 9.72 0.56 -26.32
CA GLN A 202 9.87 1.79 -27.12
C GLN A 202 11.30 1.92 -27.66
N GLN A 203 12.32 1.65 -26.85
CA GLN A 203 13.72 1.73 -27.31
C GLN A 203 14.06 0.73 -28.43
N THR A 204 13.44 -0.44 -28.41
CA THR A 204 13.67 -1.48 -29.43
C THR A 204 12.90 -1.29 -30.74
N ILE A 205 11.95 -0.35 -30.80
CA ILE A 205 11.19 -0.01 -32.03
C ILE A 205 11.89 1.10 -32.83
N VAL A 206 12.78 1.86 -32.18
CA VAL A 206 13.47 3.03 -32.75
C VAL A 206 14.80 2.66 -33.46
N HIS A 207 15.13 1.37 -33.52
CA HIS A 207 16.24 0.79 -34.28
C HIS A 207 15.73 -0.20 -35.32
#